data_AF-A0A142GTV2-F1
#
_entry.id   AF-A0A142GTV2-F1
#
_cell.length_a   1.000
_cell.length_b   1.000
_cell.length_c   1.000
_cell.angle_alpha   90.00
_cell.angle_beta   90.00
_cell.angle_gamma   90.00
#
_symmetry.space_group_name_H-M   'P 1'
#
loop_
_entity.id
_entity.type
_entity.pdbx_description
1 polymer ?
#
loop_
_entity_poly.entity_id
_entity_poly.type
_entity_poly.pdbx_seq_one_letter_code
_entity_poly.pdbx_strand_id
1 'polypeptide(L)'
;YRRKREGKTNYKKRLKLLLSNKPRLVIRPFLQNISAQIVHPEGDKTILAAHSRELEKFDNKGNIPAAYLTGLLLGKKATKKNIKEAILDIGLYTPTSRIFACLKGAIDAGIS
;
A
#
# COMPACT_ATOMS: atom_id res chain seq x y z
N TYR A 1 13.22 13.33 13.94
CA TYR A 1 14.38 12.72 13.21
C TYR A 1 14.64 11.22 13.45
N ARG A 2 13.91 10.51 14.33
CA ARG A 2 14.14 9.06 14.58
C ARG A 2 14.10 8.19 13.31
N ARG A 3 13.06 8.31 12.48
CA ARG A 3 12.92 7.51 11.24
C ARG A 3 13.95 7.80 10.15
N LYS A 4 14.56 9.00 10.16
CA LYS A 4 15.68 9.33 9.26
C LYS A 4 16.93 8.56 9.67
N ARG A 5 17.21 8.50 10.98
CA ARG A 5 18.31 7.72 11.56
C ARG A 5 18.12 6.22 11.35
N GLU A 6 16.90 5.72 11.52
CA GLU A 6 16.56 4.31 11.26
C GLU A 6 16.46 3.96 9.76
N GLY A 7 16.65 4.91 8.85
CA GLY A 7 16.60 4.66 7.42
C GLY A 7 15.25 4.16 6.91
N LYS A 8 14.12 4.57 7.54
CA LYS A 8 12.78 4.07 7.21
C LYS A 8 11.97 4.99 6.30
N THR A 9 12.36 6.25 6.15
CA THR A 9 11.54 7.24 5.43
C THR A 9 12.40 8.21 4.64
N ASN A 10 12.11 8.32 3.34
CA ASN A 10 12.59 9.43 2.52
C ASN A 10 11.69 10.65 2.73
N TYR A 11 12.15 11.60 3.53
CA TYR A 11 11.38 12.80 3.87
C TYR A 11 11.13 13.72 2.67
N LYS A 12 12.06 13.81 1.70
CA LYS A 12 11.86 14.61 0.48
C LYS A 12 10.70 14.07 -0.35
N LYS A 13 10.66 12.73 -0.55
CA LYS A 13 9.57 12.07 -1.27
C LYS A 13 8.25 12.15 -0.50
N ARG A 14 8.28 11.91 0.82
CA ARG A 14 7.09 12.01 1.67
C ARG A 14 6.47 13.41 1.63
N LEU A 15 7.28 14.46 1.70
CA LEU A 15 6.77 15.84 1.65
C LEU A 15 5.98 16.09 0.36
N LYS A 16 6.51 15.67 -0.80
CA LYS A 16 5.81 15.79 -2.09
C LYS A 16 4.48 15.03 -2.12
N LEU A 17 4.42 13.85 -1.51
CA LEU A 17 3.19 13.06 -1.43
C LEU A 17 2.14 13.74 -0.54
N LEU A 18 2.56 14.34 0.57
CA LEU A 18 1.67 15.02 1.51
C LEU A 18 1.02 16.27 0.93
N LEU A 19 1.68 16.97 0.01
CA LEU A 19 1.12 18.16 -0.66
C LEU A 19 -0.20 17.88 -1.39
N SER A 20 -0.47 16.63 -1.76
CA SER A 20 -1.72 16.25 -2.40
C SER A 20 -2.95 16.28 -1.48
N ASN A 21 -2.75 16.26 -0.15
CA ASN A 21 -3.80 16.05 0.85
C ASN A 21 -4.66 14.78 0.65
N LYS A 22 -4.25 13.85 -0.22
CA LYS A 22 -4.95 12.58 -0.44
C LYS A 22 -4.43 11.49 0.52
N PRO A 23 -5.27 10.51 0.88
CA PRO A 23 -4.81 9.31 1.56
C PRO A 23 -3.68 8.64 0.78
N ARG A 24 -2.74 8.02 1.49
CA ARG A 24 -1.59 7.35 0.88
C ARG A 24 -1.80 5.85 0.87
N LEU A 25 -1.71 5.24 -0.31
CA LEU A 25 -1.65 3.81 -0.49
C LEU A 25 -0.20 3.34 -0.30
N VAL A 26 0.13 2.95 0.93
CA VAL A 26 1.47 2.48 1.30
C VAL A 26 1.60 1.00 0.98
N ILE A 27 2.47 0.66 0.02
CA ILE A 27 2.72 -0.73 -0.39
C ILE A 27 4.15 -1.11 0.03
N ARG A 28 4.29 -2.23 0.74
CA ARG A 28 5.56 -2.75 1.24
C ARG A 28 5.71 -4.22 0.85
N PRO A 29 6.54 -4.54 -0.16
CA PRO A 29 6.88 -5.92 -0.46
C PRO A 29 7.96 -6.41 0.51
N PHE A 30 7.78 -7.62 1.02
CA PHE A 30 8.79 -8.43 1.70
C PHE A 30 9.07 -9.67 0.87
N LEU A 31 10.07 -10.47 1.28
CA LEU A 31 10.46 -11.66 0.53
C LEU A 31 9.30 -12.65 0.31
N GLN A 32 8.60 -13.02 1.39
CA GLN A 32 7.55 -14.04 1.37
C GLN A 32 6.12 -13.46 1.46
N ASN A 33 5.99 -12.15 1.62
CA ASN A 33 4.70 -11.51 1.83
C ASN A 33 4.67 -10.07 1.33
N ILE A 34 3.48 -9.48 1.30
CA ILE A 34 3.27 -8.09 0.92
C ILE A 34 2.20 -7.49 1.82
N SER A 35 2.41 -6.25 2.23
CA SER A 35 1.43 -5.46 2.95
C SER A 35 1.05 -4.21 2.17
N ALA A 36 -0.23 -3.87 2.24
CA ALA A 36 -0.79 -2.68 1.63
C ALA A 36 -1.67 -1.97 2.66
N GLN A 37 -1.55 -0.65 2.77
CA GLN A 37 -2.25 0.13 3.77
C GLN A 37 -2.74 1.45 3.17
N ILE A 38 -3.89 1.93 3.64
CA ILE A 38 -4.36 3.30 3.38
C ILE A 38 -4.11 4.12 4.63
N VAL A 39 -3.28 5.15 4.51
CA VAL A 39 -2.84 5.98 5.62
C VAL A 39 -3.35 7.41 5.43
N HIS A 40 -3.83 8.01 6.51
CA HIS A 40 -4.31 9.39 6.51
C HIS A 40 -3.21 10.38 6.07
N PRO A 41 -3.54 11.47 5.36
CA PRO A 41 -2.55 12.49 4.97
C PRO A 41 -1.92 13.19 6.18
N GLU A 42 -2.73 13.61 7.16
CA GLU A 42 -2.27 14.42 8.30
C GLU A 42 -1.41 13.68 9.33
N GLY A 43 -1.23 12.37 9.20
CA GLY A 43 -0.48 11.59 10.19
C GLY A 43 -0.11 10.19 9.73
N ASP A 44 0.33 9.36 10.68
CA ASP A 44 0.56 7.93 10.46
C ASP A 44 -0.58 7.09 11.04
N LYS A 45 -1.82 7.57 10.86
CA LYS A 45 -3.03 6.81 11.23
C LYS A 45 -3.44 5.94 10.05
N THR A 46 -3.35 4.63 10.23
CA THR A 46 -3.80 3.65 9.22
C THR A 46 -5.32 3.53 9.29
N ILE A 47 -5.99 3.81 8.17
CA ILE A 47 -7.46 3.73 8.03
C ILE A 47 -7.88 2.29 7.71
N LEU A 48 -7.10 1.65 6.85
CA LEU A 48 -7.30 0.28 6.38
C LEU A 48 -5.95 -0.39 6.10
N ALA A 49 -5.93 -1.70 6.29
CA ALA A 49 -4.78 -2.53 5.98
C ALA A 49 -5.25 -3.84 5.33
N ALA A 50 -4.39 -4.37 4.48
CA ALA A 50 -4.47 -5.72 3.94
C ALA A 50 -3.06 -6.33 3.94
N HIS A 51 -2.98 -7.59 4.31
CA HIS A 51 -1.77 -8.36 4.25
C HIS A 51 -2.01 -9.62 3.43
N SER A 52 -1.01 -10.06 2.64
CA SER A 52 -1.13 -11.32 1.89
C SER A 52 -1.27 -12.56 2.78
N ARG A 53 -1.15 -12.42 4.11
CA ARG A 53 -1.41 -13.49 5.09
C ARG A 53 -2.89 -13.84 5.19
N GLU A 54 -3.76 -12.86 4.97
CA GLU A 54 -5.21 -13.00 4.93
C GLU A 54 -5.68 -13.84 3.72
N LEU A 55 -4.82 -14.09 2.74
CA LEU A 55 -5.07 -15.00 1.63
C LEU A 55 -4.80 -16.43 2.08
N GLU A 56 -5.68 -17.01 2.90
CA GLU A 56 -5.49 -18.34 3.51
C GLU A 56 -5.33 -19.46 2.47
N LYS A 57 -6.01 -19.36 1.32
CA LYS A 57 -5.98 -20.36 0.24
C LYS A 57 -4.75 -20.26 -0.69
N PHE A 58 -3.79 -19.39 -0.39
CA PHE A 58 -2.60 -19.19 -1.22
C PHE A 58 -1.34 -19.64 -0.49
N ASP A 59 -0.65 -20.62 -1.06
CA ASP A 59 0.60 -21.16 -0.51
C ASP A 59 1.73 -20.14 -0.60
N ASN A 60 1.92 -19.54 -1.79
CA ASN A 60 2.93 -18.50 -1.99
C ASN A 60 2.33 -17.09 -1.89
N LYS A 61 2.65 -16.43 -0.79
CA LYS A 61 2.12 -15.09 -0.42
C LYS A 61 3.03 -13.94 -0.83
N GLY A 62 4.18 -14.24 -1.45
CA GLY A 62 5.20 -13.29 -1.89
C GLY A 62 5.29 -13.12 -3.41
N ASN A 63 4.44 -13.78 -4.18
CA ASN A 63 4.43 -13.72 -5.64
C ASN A 63 3.57 -12.56 -6.18
N ILE A 64 3.56 -12.41 -7.52
CA ILE A 64 2.81 -11.37 -8.23
C ILE A 64 1.28 -11.54 -8.06
N PRO A 65 0.68 -12.75 -8.22
CA PRO A 65 -0.75 -12.96 -7.98
C PRO A 65 -1.19 -12.59 -6.56
N ALA A 66 -0.44 -13.00 -5.53
CA ALA A 66 -0.75 -12.65 -4.14
C ALA A 66 -0.70 -11.13 -3.93
N ALA A 67 0.22 -10.42 -4.59
CA ALA A 67 0.28 -8.97 -4.55
C ALA A 67 -0.96 -8.32 -5.17
N TYR A 68 -1.38 -8.77 -6.36
CA TYR A 68 -2.61 -8.31 -6.99
C TYR A 68 -3.83 -8.52 -6.10
N LEU A 69 -4.00 -9.73 -5.56
CA LEU A 69 -5.13 -10.07 -4.70
C LEU A 69 -5.11 -9.31 -3.37
N THR A 70 -3.93 -9.02 -2.81
CA THR A 70 -3.81 -8.17 -1.62
C THR A 70 -4.28 -6.75 -1.90
N GLY A 71 -3.93 -6.19 -3.06
CA GLY A 71 -4.44 -4.90 -3.53
C GLY A 71 -5.95 -4.89 -3.73
N LEU A 72 -6.47 -5.93 -4.38
CA LEU A 72 -7.91 -6.11 -4.61
C LEU A 72 -8.69 -6.23 -3.29
N LEU A 73 -8.15 -6.98 -2.32
CA LEU A 73 -8.72 -7.10 -0.98
C LEU A 73 -8.76 -5.75 -0.27
N LEU A 74 -7.68 -4.98 -0.32
CA LEU A 74 -7.63 -3.64 0.26
C LEU A 74 -8.64 -2.70 -0.41
N GLY A 75 -8.71 -2.71 -1.74
CA GLY A 75 -9.64 -1.88 -2.50
C GLY A 75 -11.11 -2.19 -2.18
N LYS A 76 -11.46 -3.47 -2.05
CA LYS A 76 -12.81 -3.89 -1.58
C LYS A 76 -13.12 -3.42 -0.17
N LYS A 77 -12.13 -3.40 0.74
CA LYS A 77 -12.31 -2.82 2.08
C LYS A 77 -12.46 -1.29 2.01
N ALA A 78 -11.75 -0.63 1.11
CA ALA A 78 -11.76 0.81 0.92
C ALA A 78 -13.10 1.32 0.36
N THR A 79 -13.62 0.66 -0.67
CA THR A 79 -14.93 0.99 -1.25
C THR A 79 -16.06 0.82 -0.24
N LYS A 80 -16.02 -0.23 0.60
CA LYS A 80 -16.96 -0.40 1.72
C LYS A 80 -16.92 0.74 2.74
N LYS A 81 -15.78 1.42 2.88
CA LYS A 81 -15.60 2.60 3.74
C LYS A 81 -15.72 3.93 2.97
N ASN A 82 -16.22 3.92 1.74
CA ASN A 82 -16.35 5.10 0.87
C ASN A 82 -15.02 5.83 0.58
N ILE A 83 -13.89 5.14 0.62
CA ILE A 83 -12.58 5.68 0.23
C ILE A 83 -12.39 5.42 -1.26
N LYS A 84 -12.42 6.49 -2.06
CA LYS A 84 -12.34 6.40 -3.52
C LYS A 84 -10.98 6.71 -4.09
N GLU A 85 -10.15 7.48 -3.38
CA GLU A 85 -8.88 7.96 -3.91
C GLU A 85 -7.70 7.67 -2.98
N ALA A 86 -6.55 7.31 -3.56
CA ALA A 86 -5.31 7.21 -2.82
C ALA A 86 -4.06 7.37 -3.70
N ILE A 87 -3.02 8.00 -3.17
CA ILE A 87 -1.73 8.13 -3.87
C ILE A 87 -0.76 7.04 -3.46
N LEU A 88 -0.14 6.41 -4.45
CA LEU A 88 0.88 5.39 -4.24
C LEU A 88 2.10 5.91 -3.45
N ASP A 89 2.39 5.25 -2.33
CA ASP A 89 3.58 5.48 -1.49
C ASP A 89 4.39 4.18 -1.32
N ILE A 90 5.44 4.03 -2.14
CA ILE A 90 6.38 2.91 -2.03
C ILE A 90 7.52 3.17 -1.04
N GLY A 91 7.55 4.33 -0.37
CA GLY A 91 8.66 4.82 0.45
C GLY A 91 10.02 4.64 -0.22
N LEU A 92 10.89 3.85 0.43
CA LEU A 92 12.28 3.59 0.05
C LEU A 92 12.48 2.42 -0.91
N TYR A 93 11.42 1.70 -1.26
CA TYR A 93 11.54 0.54 -2.14
C TYR A 93 11.69 0.97 -3.59
N THR A 94 12.37 0.12 -4.36
CA THR A 94 12.40 0.23 -5.81
C THR A 94 11.05 -0.16 -6.40
N PRO A 95 10.59 0.54 -7.45
CA PRO A 95 9.36 0.19 -8.14
C PRO A 95 9.52 -1.16 -8.83
N THR A 96 8.86 -2.19 -8.31
CA THR A 96 8.92 -3.58 -8.81
C THR A 96 7.55 -4.03 -9.33
N SER A 97 7.53 -5.10 -10.13
CA SER A 97 6.31 -5.69 -10.70
C SER A 97 5.25 -6.03 -9.63
N ARG A 98 5.68 -6.52 -8.46
CA ARG A 98 4.78 -6.82 -7.33
C ARG A 98 4.06 -5.60 -6.78
N ILE A 99 4.74 -4.45 -6.71
CA ILE A 99 4.12 -3.21 -6.25
C ILE A 99 3.05 -2.76 -7.25
N PHE A 100 3.37 -2.79 -8.54
CA PHE A 100 2.44 -2.40 -9.59
C PHE A 100 1.26 -3.37 -9.71
N ALA A 101 1.47 -4.68 -9.47
CA ALA A 101 0.39 -5.66 -9.41
C ALA A 101 -0.56 -5.35 -8.25
N CYS A 102 -0.03 -5.03 -7.07
CA CYS A 102 -0.85 -4.61 -5.92
C CYS A 102 -1.60 -3.29 -6.20
N LEU A 103 -0.95 -2.32 -6.86
CA LEU A 103 -1.62 -1.10 -7.29
C LEU A 103 -2.76 -1.39 -8.27
N LYS A 104 -2.50 -2.23 -9.29
CA LYS A 104 -3.50 -2.61 -10.29
C LYS A 104 -4.71 -3.30 -9.65
N GLY A 105 -4.50 -4.20 -8.70
CA GLY A 105 -5.59 -4.81 -7.94
C GLY A 105 -6.41 -3.81 -7.13
N ALA A 106 -5.76 -2.80 -6.54
CA ALA A 106 -6.45 -1.73 -5.84
C ALA A 106 -7.29 -0.85 -6.79
N ILE A 107 -6.76 -0.56 -7.98
CA ILE A 107 -7.46 0.20 -9.03
C ILE A 107 -8.67 -0.57 -9.55
N ASP A 108 -8.49 -1.85 -9.88
CA ASP A 108 -9.58 -2.70 -10.39
C ASP A 108 -10.70 -2.89 -9.35
N ALA A 109 -10.38 -2.74 -8.06
CA ALA A 109 -11.35 -2.76 -6.98
C ALA A 109 -12.06 -1.42 -6.74
N GLY A 110 -11.74 -0.37 -7.51
CA GLY A 110 -12.45 0.91 -7.52
C GLY A 110 -11.71 2.08 -6.85
N ILE A 111 -10.44 1.94 -6.49
CA ILE A 111 -9.61 3.07 -6.02
C ILE A 111 -9.05 3.83 -7.23
N SER A 112 -9.11 5.16 -7.20
CA SER A 112 -8.48 6.07 -8.18
C SER A 112 -7.24 6.78 -7.64
#